data_AF-A0A941UVE5-F1
#
_entry.id   AF-A0A941UVE5-F1
#
_cell.length_a   1.000
_cell.length_b   1.000
_cell.length_c   1.000
_cell.angle_alpha   90.00
_cell.angle_beta   90.00
_cell.angle_gamma   90.00
#
_symmetry.space_group_name_H-M   'P 1'
#
loop_
_entity.id
_entity.type
_entity.pdbx_description
1 polymer ?
#
loop_
_entity_poly.entity_id
_entity_poly.type
_entity_poly.pdbx_seq_one_letter_code
_entity_poly.pdbx_strand_id
1 'polypeptide(L)'
;MRPAVRAIYRFARTADDIADEGDVARRDRLDALDGLQAALDRIESGEDGGWPDLAAAVRSHALPLAPFRDLLSAFAQDVTTSRYAGYEALLDYCRRSANPVGRLLLALYRVDEPQATDWSDRICTGLQLANFWQDVAIDWTKGRVYLPQDLKAAATEAGRH
;
A
#
# COMPACT_ATOMS: atom_id res chain seq x y z
N MET A 1 -3.67 -1.06 22.24
CA MET A 1 -3.30 -1.85 21.03
C MET A 1 -4.44 -2.04 20.05
N ARG A 2 -5.53 -2.76 20.38
CA ARG A 2 -6.64 -3.01 19.42
C ARG A 2 -7.23 -1.74 18.76
N PRO A 3 -7.42 -0.61 19.47
CA PRO A 3 -7.88 0.64 18.83
C PRO A 3 -6.88 1.21 17.82
N ALA A 4 -5.59 1.18 18.13
CA ALA A 4 -4.53 1.67 17.23
C ALA A 4 -4.42 0.81 15.96
N VAL A 5 -4.48 -0.52 16.10
CA VAL A 5 -4.55 -1.43 14.95
C VAL A 5 -5.75 -1.08 14.07
N ARG A 6 -6.94 -0.92 14.66
CA ARG A 6 -8.16 -0.53 13.92
C ARG A 6 -7.99 0.81 13.20
N ALA A 7 -7.37 1.80 13.84
CA ALA A 7 -7.15 3.11 13.24
C ALA A 7 -6.23 3.04 12.01
N ILE A 8 -5.13 2.27 12.10
CA ILE A 8 -4.20 2.03 10.98
C ILE A 8 -4.96 1.39 9.81
N TYR A 9 -5.64 0.27 10.06
CA TYR A 9 -6.35 -0.44 9.00
C TYR A 9 -7.52 0.35 8.43
N ARG A 10 -8.23 1.14 9.26
CA ARG A 10 -9.31 2.00 8.77
C ARG A 10 -8.77 3.06 7.81
N PHE A 11 -7.66 3.72 8.14
CA PHE A 11 -7.05 4.71 7.25
C PHE A 11 -6.59 4.09 5.93
N ALA A 12 -5.83 2.98 6.00
CA ALA A 12 -5.35 2.28 4.81
C ALA A 12 -6.51 1.79 3.93
N ARG A 13 -7.56 1.21 4.53
CA ARG A 13 -8.74 0.73 3.80
C ARG A 13 -9.53 1.86 3.13
N THR A 14 -9.66 3.01 3.79
CA THR A 14 -10.31 4.17 3.16
C THR A 14 -9.53 4.69 1.96
N ALA A 15 -8.20 4.73 2.03
CA ALA A 15 -7.39 5.13 0.89
C ALA A 15 -7.47 4.14 -0.29
N ASP A 16 -7.44 2.85 0.01
CA ASP A 16 -7.65 1.75 -0.94
C ASP A 16 -9.02 1.84 -1.63
N ASP A 17 -10.08 2.04 -0.85
CA ASP A 17 -11.45 2.23 -1.36
C ASP A 17 -11.53 3.42 -2.34
N ILE A 18 -10.91 4.56 -2.00
CA ILE A 18 -10.88 5.73 -2.87
C ILE A 18 -10.17 5.42 -4.20
N ALA A 19 -9.07 4.66 -4.18
CA ALA A 19 -8.38 4.29 -5.43
C ALA A 19 -9.23 3.38 -6.31
N ASP A 20 -9.99 2.47 -5.69
CA ASP A 20 -10.82 1.47 -6.36
C ASP A 20 -12.24 1.93 -6.74
N GLU A 21 -12.65 3.16 -6.37
CA GLU A 21 -13.96 3.74 -6.70
C GLU A 21 -14.20 3.81 -8.23
N GLY A 22 -14.83 2.76 -8.76
CA GLY A 22 -14.93 2.43 -10.20
C GLY A 22 -15.27 3.60 -11.13
N ASP A 23 -16.53 4.04 -11.14
CA ASP A 23 -17.06 5.05 -12.07
C ASP A 23 -16.67 6.49 -11.70
N VAL A 24 -16.03 6.69 -10.54
CA VAL A 24 -15.53 8.00 -10.13
C VAL A 24 -14.36 8.39 -11.04
N ALA A 25 -14.36 9.64 -11.49
CA ALA A 25 -13.30 10.14 -12.36
C ALA A 25 -11.94 10.00 -11.67
N ARG A 26 -10.91 9.63 -12.45
CA ARG A 26 -9.54 9.48 -11.91
C ARG A 26 -9.06 10.71 -11.16
N ARG A 27 -9.41 11.90 -11.67
CA ARG A 27 -9.07 13.17 -11.03
C ARG A 27 -9.66 13.29 -9.64
N ASP A 28 -10.95 13.01 -9.48
CA ASP A 28 -11.64 13.14 -8.20
C ASP A 28 -11.08 12.17 -7.15
N ARG A 29 -10.68 10.95 -7.58
CA ARG A 29 -9.99 9.98 -6.71
C ARG A 29 -8.61 10.47 -6.27
N LEU A 30 -7.83 11.04 -7.19
CA LEU A 30 -6.52 11.62 -6.87
C LEU A 30 -6.67 12.82 -5.92
N ASP A 31 -7.62 13.71 -6.18
CA ASP A 31 -7.93 14.85 -5.32
C ASP A 31 -8.35 14.39 -3.91
N ALA A 32 -9.10 13.29 -3.80
CA ALA A 32 -9.48 12.68 -2.52
C ALA A 32 -8.27 12.08 -1.76
N LEU A 33 -7.35 11.41 -2.46
CA LEU A 33 -6.10 10.91 -1.88
C LEU A 33 -5.19 12.05 -1.42
N ASP A 34 -5.11 13.14 -2.17
CA ASP A 34 -4.41 14.37 -1.75
C ASP A 34 -5.04 14.97 -0.48
N GLY A 35 -6.37 14.85 -0.33
CA GLY A 35 -7.08 15.19 0.90
C GLY A 35 -6.61 14.38 2.11
N LEU A 36 -6.31 13.08 1.93
CA LEU A 36 -5.72 12.24 2.97
C LEU A 36 -4.27 12.60 3.26
N GLN A 37 -3.49 12.96 2.24
CA GLN A 37 -2.12 13.45 2.43
C GLN A 37 -2.12 14.72 3.29
N ALA A 38 -3.00 15.68 3.00
CA ALA A 38 -3.17 16.89 3.81
C ALA A 38 -3.68 16.57 5.23
N ALA A 39 -4.46 15.50 5.42
CA ALA A 39 -4.84 15.05 6.75
C ALA A 39 -3.64 14.53 7.55
N LEU A 40 -2.72 13.78 6.92
CA LEU A 40 -1.46 13.36 7.55
C LEU A 40 -0.58 14.57 7.91
N ASP A 41 -0.53 15.61 7.08
CA ASP A 41 0.22 16.85 7.38
C ASP A 41 -0.34 17.56 8.61
N ARG A 42 -1.67 17.60 8.76
CA ARG A 42 -2.33 18.14 9.98
C ARG A 42 -2.06 17.27 11.21
N ILE A 43 -2.01 15.94 11.06
CA ILE A 43 -1.62 15.06 12.18
C ILE A 43 -0.17 15.32 12.59
N GLU A 44 0.72 15.53 11.63
CA GLU A 44 2.12 15.87 11.86
C GLU A 44 2.29 17.21 12.61
N SER A 45 1.44 18.20 12.31
CA SER A 45 1.42 19.49 13.03
C SER A 45 0.74 19.43 14.41
N GLY A 46 0.20 18.29 14.81
CA GLY A 46 -0.42 18.06 16.12
C GLY A 46 -1.94 18.14 16.16
N GLU A 47 -2.59 18.45 15.03
CA GLU A 47 -4.04 18.40 14.90
C GLU A 47 -4.54 16.94 14.72
N ASP A 48 -5.85 16.74 14.54
CA ASP A 48 -6.40 15.40 14.26
C ASP A 48 -6.55 15.09 12.77
N GLY A 49 -6.47 16.11 11.91
CA GLY A 49 -6.61 15.95 10.47
C GLY A 49 -7.99 15.49 9.98
N GLY A 50 -9.01 15.41 10.86
CA GLY A 50 -10.28 14.72 10.59
C GLY A 50 -10.24 13.21 10.90
N TRP A 51 -9.14 12.73 11.49
CA TRP A 51 -8.88 11.33 11.83
C TRP A 51 -8.47 11.18 13.31
N PRO A 52 -9.36 11.48 14.27
CA PRO A 52 -9.03 11.54 15.70
C PRO A 52 -8.43 10.24 16.25
N ASP A 53 -8.95 9.09 15.83
CA ASP A 53 -8.42 7.79 16.26
C ASP A 53 -7.00 7.53 15.75
N LEU A 54 -6.70 7.91 14.51
CA LEU A 54 -5.38 7.76 13.92
C LEU A 54 -4.40 8.73 14.58
N ALA A 55 -4.79 10.00 14.72
CA ALA A 55 -3.98 11.02 15.38
C ALA A 55 -3.65 10.63 16.83
N ALA A 56 -4.63 10.07 17.56
CA ALA A 56 -4.41 9.54 18.90
C ALA A 56 -3.44 8.35 18.89
N ALA A 57 -3.55 7.43 17.92
CA ALA A 57 -2.63 6.29 17.77
C ALA A 57 -1.21 6.75 17.44
N VAL A 58 -1.04 7.68 16.50
CA VAL A 58 0.25 8.28 16.12
C VAL A 58 0.93 8.90 17.33
N ARG A 59 0.23 9.75 18.10
CA ARG A 59 0.79 10.38 19.29
C ARG A 59 1.11 9.37 20.41
N SER A 60 0.19 8.45 20.69
CA SER A 60 0.34 7.52 21.83
C SER A 60 1.41 6.46 21.61
N HIS A 61 1.65 6.10 20.35
CA HIS A 61 2.58 5.03 19.98
C HIS A 61 3.80 5.53 19.19
N ALA A 62 3.94 6.85 19.00
CA ALA A 62 5.00 7.46 18.19
C ALA A 62 5.11 6.82 16.79
N LEU A 63 3.96 6.55 16.16
CA LEU A 63 3.95 5.89 14.86
C LEU A 63 4.56 6.82 13.81
N PRO A 64 5.49 6.32 12.96
CA PRO A 64 6.01 7.12 11.87
C PRO A 64 4.91 7.39 10.84
N LEU A 65 4.83 8.63 10.34
CA LEU A 65 3.86 8.98 9.29
C LEU A 65 4.30 8.54 7.89
N ALA A 66 5.60 8.37 7.65
CA ALA A 66 6.14 8.00 6.35
C ALA A 66 5.50 6.73 5.76
N PRO A 67 5.31 5.61 6.51
CA PRO A 67 4.58 4.44 6.01
C PRO A 67 3.15 4.74 5.53
N PHE A 68 2.41 5.65 6.17
CA PHE A 68 1.08 6.01 5.69
C PHE A 68 1.14 6.76 4.36
N ARG A 69 2.14 7.64 4.19
CA ARG A 69 2.38 8.37 2.94
C ARG A 69 2.81 7.43 1.80
N ASP A 70 3.62 6.42 2.12
CA ASP A 70 4.00 5.37 1.17
C ASP A 70 2.75 4.66 0.62
N LEU A 71 1.82 4.27 1.50
CA LEU A 71 0.53 3.67 1.12
C LEU A 71 -0.27 4.60 0.20
N LEU A 72 -0.43 5.87 0.57
CA LEU A 72 -1.15 6.85 -0.27
C LEU A 72 -0.51 6.97 -1.67
N SER A 73 0.82 6.94 -1.76
CA SER A 73 1.51 6.99 -3.06
C SER A 73 1.23 5.75 -3.92
N ALA A 74 1.09 4.57 -3.29
CA ALA A 74 0.77 3.34 -4.00
C ALA A 74 -0.67 3.35 -4.51
N PHE A 75 -1.62 3.80 -3.68
CA PHE A 75 -3.02 3.95 -4.08
C PHE A 75 -3.20 4.99 -5.19
N ALA A 76 -2.48 6.11 -5.15
CA ALA A 76 -2.48 7.08 -6.24
C ALA A 76 -1.91 6.48 -7.54
N GLN A 77 -0.90 5.62 -7.43
CA GLN A 77 -0.37 4.89 -8.57
C GLN A 77 -1.41 3.92 -9.17
N ASP A 78 -2.18 3.18 -8.35
CA ASP A 78 -3.21 2.26 -8.85
C ASP A 78 -4.32 2.95 -9.66
N VAL A 79 -4.59 4.24 -9.39
CA VAL A 79 -5.54 5.03 -10.19
C VAL A 79 -5.06 5.24 -11.63
N THR A 80 -3.74 5.30 -11.84
CA THR A 80 -3.12 5.68 -13.13
C THR A 80 -2.41 4.53 -13.83
N THR A 81 -2.02 3.50 -13.09
CA THR A 81 -1.18 2.39 -13.56
C THR A 81 -1.95 1.09 -13.51
N SER A 82 -2.12 0.44 -14.66
CA SER A 82 -2.79 -0.86 -14.76
C SER A 82 -1.85 -2.02 -15.09
N ARG A 83 -0.58 -1.73 -15.40
CA ARG A 83 0.42 -2.71 -15.84
C ARG A 83 1.82 -2.33 -15.37
N TYR A 84 2.60 -3.33 -15.00
CA TYR A 84 3.97 -3.19 -14.52
C TYR A 84 4.97 -3.69 -15.57
N ALA A 85 6.01 -2.90 -15.85
CA ALA A 85 6.97 -3.19 -16.92
C ALA A 85 7.77 -4.48 -16.67
N GLY A 86 8.11 -4.77 -15.41
CA GLY A 86 8.90 -5.93 -15.02
C GLY A 86 8.88 -6.16 -13.52
N TYR A 87 9.61 -7.18 -13.06
CA TYR A 87 9.53 -7.62 -11.66
C TYR A 87 10.01 -6.54 -10.67
N GLU A 88 11.05 -5.79 -11.00
CA GLU A 88 11.54 -4.68 -10.17
C GLU A 88 10.50 -3.58 -9.97
N ALA A 89 9.72 -3.25 -11.02
CA ALA A 89 8.64 -2.26 -10.90
C ALA A 89 7.51 -2.77 -9.99
N LEU A 90 7.25 -4.07 -9.99
CA LEU A 90 6.29 -4.69 -9.08
C LEU A 90 6.80 -4.71 -7.63
N LEU A 91 8.10 -4.97 -7.43
CA LEU A 91 8.73 -4.91 -6.10
C LEU A 91 8.75 -3.48 -5.54
N ASP A 92 9.02 -2.47 -6.37
CA ASP A 92 8.90 -1.06 -5.97
C ASP A 92 7.47 -0.71 -5.53
N TYR A 93 6.47 -1.23 -6.26
CA TYR A 93 5.09 -1.07 -5.85
C TYR A 93 4.81 -1.75 -4.50
N CYS A 94 5.23 -3.01 -4.30
CA CYS A 94 5.09 -3.72 -3.02
C CYS A 94 5.76 -2.99 -1.84
N ARG A 95 6.90 -2.33 -2.09
CA ARG A 95 7.60 -1.49 -1.10
C ARG A 95 6.71 -0.38 -0.55
N ARG A 96 5.72 0.08 -1.32
CA ARG A 96 4.82 1.17 -0.96
C ARG A 96 3.39 0.69 -0.68
N SER A 97 2.93 -0.41 -1.27
CA SER A 97 1.56 -0.92 -1.09
C SER A 97 1.39 -1.93 0.04
N ALA A 98 2.45 -2.66 0.41
CA ALA A 98 2.36 -3.74 1.40
C ALA A 98 3.32 -3.57 2.58
N ASN A 99 4.60 -3.33 2.31
CA ASN A 99 5.65 -3.21 3.34
C ASN A 99 5.33 -2.17 4.44
N PRO A 100 4.71 -1.01 4.13
CA PRO A 100 4.40 -0.02 5.14
C PRO A 100 3.49 -0.54 6.27
N VAL A 101 2.56 -1.47 5.97
CA VAL A 101 1.69 -2.06 7.00
C VAL A 101 2.52 -2.84 8.02
N GLY A 102 3.47 -3.64 7.57
CA GLY A 102 4.38 -4.38 8.45
C GLY A 102 5.21 -3.45 9.33
N ARG A 103 5.78 -2.39 8.74
CA ARG A 103 6.54 -1.36 9.47
C ARG A 103 5.71 -0.64 10.53
N LEU A 104 4.44 -0.34 10.23
CA LEU A 104 3.51 0.26 11.21
C LEU A 104 3.20 -0.69 12.36
N LEU A 105 3.04 -1.99 12.09
CA LEU A 105 2.84 -2.98 13.13
C LEU A 105 4.09 -3.14 14.00
N LEU A 106 5.29 -3.22 13.41
CA LEU A 106 6.53 -3.25 14.18
C LEU A 106 6.66 -2.03 15.11
N ALA A 107 6.41 -0.82 14.58
CA ALA A 107 6.41 0.41 15.37
C ALA A 107 5.37 0.38 16.50
N LEU A 108 4.15 -0.07 16.19
CA LEU A 108 3.07 -0.17 17.17
C LEU A 108 3.39 -1.14 18.32
N TYR A 109 4.02 -2.27 18.01
CA TYR A 109 4.44 -3.27 18.99
C TYR A 109 5.81 -2.98 19.61
N ARG A 110 6.48 -1.89 19.21
CA ARG A 110 7.81 -1.47 19.68
C ARG A 110 8.88 -2.53 19.49
N VAL A 111 8.86 -3.16 18.32
CA VAL A 111 9.88 -4.11 17.87
C VAL A 111 11.01 -3.31 17.23
N ASP A 112 12.17 -3.28 17.87
CA ASP A 112 13.31 -2.41 17.54
C ASP A 112 14.56 -3.16 17.06
N GLU A 113 14.46 -4.48 16.88
CA GLU A 113 15.57 -5.28 16.34
C GLU A 113 15.92 -4.82 14.91
N PRO A 114 17.21 -4.54 14.62
CA PRO A 114 17.61 -4.02 13.31
C PRO A 114 17.19 -4.87 12.11
N GLN A 115 17.03 -6.18 12.31
CA GLN A 115 16.64 -7.13 11.26
C GLN A 115 15.11 -7.24 11.08
N ALA A 116 14.32 -6.82 12.07
CA ALA A 116 12.87 -7.00 12.04
C ALA A 116 12.21 -6.29 10.86
N THR A 117 12.68 -5.09 10.51
CA THR A 117 12.17 -4.34 9.35
C THR A 117 12.42 -5.07 8.04
N ASP A 118 13.63 -5.59 7.81
CA ASP A 118 13.96 -6.34 6.58
C ASP A 118 13.13 -7.62 6.48
N TRP A 119 12.97 -8.35 7.58
CA TRP A 119 12.14 -9.55 7.60
C TRP A 119 10.66 -9.24 7.36
N SER A 120 10.15 -8.19 8.00
CA SER A 120 8.77 -7.75 7.79
C SER A 120 8.53 -7.33 6.35
N ASP A 121 9.45 -6.57 5.74
CA ASP A 121 9.34 -6.15 4.35
C ASP A 121 9.30 -7.37 3.42
N ARG A 122 10.15 -8.38 3.64
CA ARG A 122 10.15 -9.62 2.85
C ARG A 122 8.86 -10.41 2.99
N ILE A 123 8.32 -10.52 4.21
CA ILE A 123 7.05 -11.20 4.48
C ILE A 123 5.91 -10.45 3.79
N CYS A 124 5.82 -9.13 3.96
CA CYS A 124 4.79 -8.30 3.35
C CYS A 124 4.83 -8.37 1.82
N THR A 125 6.03 -8.24 1.23
CA THR A 125 6.21 -8.38 -0.22
C THR A 125 5.81 -9.78 -0.71
N GLY A 126 6.24 -10.84 -0.02
CA GLY A 126 5.89 -12.21 -0.39
C GLY A 126 4.38 -12.49 -0.34
N LEU A 127 3.70 -12.02 0.71
CA LEU A 127 2.25 -12.12 0.83
C LEU A 127 1.53 -11.33 -0.28
N GLN A 128 2.02 -10.13 -0.62
CA GLN A 128 1.42 -9.31 -1.67
C GLN A 128 1.57 -9.97 -3.05
N LEU A 129 2.73 -10.54 -3.35
CA LEU A 129 2.95 -11.29 -4.59
C LEU A 129 2.03 -12.52 -4.66
N ALA A 130 1.86 -13.24 -3.54
CA ALA A 130 0.93 -14.35 -3.46
C ALA A 130 -0.53 -13.93 -3.76
N ASN A 131 -0.98 -12.79 -3.22
CA ASN A 131 -2.29 -12.22 -3.51
C ASN A 131 -2.46 -11.95 -5.02
N PHE A 132 -1.48 -11.29 -5.66
CA PHE A 132 -1.54 -11.04 -7.11
C PHE A 132 -1.64 -12.31 -7.93
N TRP A 133 -0.96 -13.39 -7.51
CA TRP A 133 -1.00 -14.66 -8.23
C TRP A 133 -2.31 -15.42 -8.04
N GLN A 134 -2.94 -15.30 -6.86
CA GLN A 134 -4.25 -15.88 -6.59
C GLN A 134 -5.37 -15.16 -7.37
N ASP A 135 -5.25 -13.84 -7.52
CA ASP A 135 -6.31 -12.99 -8.07
C ASP A 135 -6.14 -12.63 -9.56
N VAL A 136 -5.17 -13.22 -10.27
CA VAL A 136 -4.86 -12.92 -11.69
C VAL A 136 -6.11 -12.86 -12.58
N ALA A 137 -7.01 -13.84 -12.45
CA ALA A 137 -8.21 -13.92 -13.28
C ALA A 137 -9.19 -12.78 -12.98
N ILE A 138 -9.31 -12.39 -11.70
CA ILE A 138 -10.19 -11.30 -11.25
C ILE A 138 -9.60 -9.97 -11.69
N ASP A 139 -8.31 -9.74 -11.49
CA ASP A 139 -7.61 -8.52 -11.89
C ASP A 139 -7.65 -8.31 -13.40
N TRP A 140 -7.53 -9.38 -14.18
CA TRP A 140 -7.65 -9.32 -15.63
C TRP A 140 -9.01 -8.76 -16.08
N THR A 141 -10.11 -9.17 -15.42
CA THR A 141 -11.45 -8.66 -15.73
C THR A 141 -11.60 -7.17 -15.37
N LYS A 142 -10.83 -6.68 -14.40
CA LYS A 142 -10.73 -5.26 -14.03
C LYS A 142 -9.70 -4.49 -14.87
N GLY A 143 -9.07 -5.14 -15.86
CA GLY A 143 -8.04 -4.52 -16.72
C GLY A 143 -6.69 -4.30 -16.04
N ARG A 144 -6.46 -4.89 -14.86
CA ARG A 144 -5.20 -4.82 -14.11
C ARG A 144 -4.35 -6.08 -14.34
N VAL A 145 -3.04 -5.89 -14.45
CA VAL A 145 -2.08 -7.00 -14.63
C VAL A 145 -0.86 -6.77 -13.75
N TYR A 146 -0.83 -7.49 -12.63
CA TYR A 146 0.30 -7.52 -11.69
C TYR A 146 1.31 -8.63 -12.01
N LEU A 147 1.15 -9.32 -13.15
CA LEU A 147 2.19 -10.19 -13.70
C LEU A 147 3.25 -9.35 -14.44
N PRO A 148 4.52 -9.45 -14.04
CA PRO A 148 5.62 -8.82 -14.78
C PRO A 148 5.61 -9.19 -16.26
N GLN A 149 5.76 -8.20 -17.16
CA GLN A 149 5.72 -8.47 -18.60
C GLN A 149 6.97 -9.20 -19.11
N ASP A 150 8.10 -9.03 -18.43
CA ASP A 150 9.37 -9.75 -18.68
C ASP A 150 9.26 -11.27 -18.44
N LEU A 151 8.41 -11.73 -17.51
CA LEU A 151 8.13 -13.16 -17.32
C LEU A 151 7.42 -13.79 -18.52
N LYS A 152 6.65 -13.02 -19.30
CA LYS A 152 5.99 -13.53 -20.52
C LYS A 152 6.97 -13.82 -21.64
N ALA A 153 8.06 -13.05 -21.72
CA ALA A 153 9.11 -13.26 -22.72
C ALA A 153 9.80 -14.62 -22.50
N ALA A 154 10.14 -14.95 -21.24
CA ALA A 154 10.78 -16.21 -20.89
C ALA A 154 9.89 -17.45 -21.15
N ALA A 155 8.58 -17.36 -20.89
CA ALA A 155 7.65 -18.48 -21.15
C ALA A 155 7.46 -18.78 -22.65
N THR A 156 7.64 -17.78 -23.51
CA THR A 156 7.50 -17.94 -24.98
C THR A 156 8.77 -18.53 -25.63
N GLU A 157 9.91 -18.49 -24.94
CA GLU A 157 11.14 -19.18 -25.31
C GLU A 157 11.14 -20.64 -24.82
N ALA A 158 10.62 -20.91 -23.61
CA ALA A 158 10.54 -22.27 -23.07
C ALA A 158 9.54 -23.19 -23.80
N GLY A 159 8.59 -22.64 -24.56
CA GLY A 159 7.61 -23.40 -25.38
C GLY A 159 8.06 -23.68 -26.82
N ARG A 160 9.32 -23.36 -27.17
CA ARG A 160 9.91 -23.58 -28.51
C ARG A 160 11.05 -24.60 -28.52
N HIS A 161 11.10 -25.48 -27.51
CA HIS A 161 12.02 -26.61 -27.44
C HIS A 161 11.26 -27.91 -27.26
#